data_AF-A0A1M3G901-F1
#
_entry.id   AF-A0A1M3G901-F1
#
_cell.length_a   1.000
_cell.length_b   1.000
_cell.length_c   1.000
_cell.angle_alpha   90.00
_cell.angle_beta   90.00
_cell.angle_gamma   90.00
#
_symmetry.space_group_name_H-M   'P 1'
#
loop_
_entity.id
_entity.type
_entity.pdbx_description
1 polymer ?
#
loop_
_entity_poly.entity_id
_entity_poly.type
_entity_poly.pdbx_seq_one_letter_code
_entity_poly.pdbx_strand_id
1 'polypeptide(L)'
;MLRSCFKKGNLFYWLFWGVYIIYGIMDSRGWIMRKGFLWSLQPLLLFFSMIGLLLFANIRILIPMLLEKKRIFLYIAGLLGILFLYTWLRSLNQQYWDAQVWPDEPMTIDSYLHWNFLNALWFVVMSILLFYALKWHQQRQQVKNVQIHQLQTELKYLRAQINPHFLFNGLNTIYGSIDRNNQEARNILLQFADLLRYNLYEADVDWVDLEKEAAYLRNYIALQRARSDSNLLIELETTITDAEEIVDSGQLTDDR
;
A
#
# COMPACT_ATOMS: atom_id res chain seq x y z
N MET A 1 -2.02 -8.98 -10.59
CA MET A 1 -0.88 -8.12 -10.18
C MET A 1 -0.94 -6.68 -10.73
N LEU A 2 -1.82 -6.33 -11.68
CA LEU A 2 -1.91 -4.98 -12.30
C LEU A 2 -2.85 -3.99 -11.58
N ARG A 3 -3.63 -4.40 -10.56
CA ARG A 3 -4.71 -3.57 -9.98
C ARG A 3 -4.34 -2.73 -8.75
N SER A 4 -3.21 -2.97 -8.07
CA SER A 4 -2.87 -2.23 -6.83
C SER A 4 -1.95 -1.01 -7.03
N CYS A 5 -1.43 -0.78 -8.24
CA CYS A 5 -0.53 0.35 -8.51
C CYS A 5 -1.25 1.69 -8.73
N PHE A 6 -2.59 1.73 -8.67
CA PHE A 6 -3.36 2.82 -9.27
C PHE A 6 -3.73 4.01 -8.38
N LYS A 7 -3.37 4.02 -7.08
CA LYS A 7 -3.76 5.15 -6.21
C LYS A 7 -2.54 5.72 -5.46
N LYS A 8 -2.13 6.92 -5.90
CA LYS A 8 -1.17 7.89 -5.32
C LYS A 8 0.29 7.92 -5.82
N GLY A 9 0.69 7.12 -6.81
CA GLY A 9 2.01 7.22 -7.48
C GLY A 9 2.00 7.67 -8.95
N ASN A 10 0.82 8.04 -9.48
CA ASN A 10 0.57 8.04 -10.92
C ASN A 10 0.95 9.32 -11.67
N LEU A 11 1.13 10.45 -11.00
CA LEU A 11 1.41 11.71 -11.70
C LEU A 11 2.73 11.62 -12.50
N PHE A 12 3.80 11.12 -11.88
CA PHE A 12 5.10 10.99 -12.53
C PHE A 12 5.05 9.99 -13.70
N TYR A 13 4.32 8.88 -13.53
CA TYR A 13 4.13 7.89 -14.60
C TYR A 13 3.37 8.48 -15.80
N TRP A 14 2.25 9.16 -15.56
CA TRP A 14 1.47 9.80 -16.62
C TRP A 14 2.23 10.95 -17.27
N LEU A 15 2.99 11.75 -16.50
CA LEU A 15 3.87 12.77 -17.04
C LEU A 15 4.96 12.17 -17.93
N PHE A 16 5.59 11.07 -17.50
CA PHE A 16 6.61 10.38 -18.28
C PHE A 16 6.06 9.89 -19.62
N TRP A 17 4.92 9.19 -19.62
CA TRP A 17 4.28 8.73 -20.85
C TRP A 17 3.73 9.87 -21.70
N GLY A 18 3.23 10.95 -21.07
CA GLY A 18 2.75 12.13 -21.78
C GLY A 18 3.85 12.86 -22.53
N VAL A 19 4.97 13.15 -21.86
CA VAL A 19 6.18 13.71 -22.49
C VAL A 19 6.66 12.81 -23.63
N TYR A 20 6.57 11.49 -23.44
CA TYR A 20 7.01 10.54 -24.44
C TYR A 20 6.12 10.48 -25.69
N ILE A 21 4.80 10.53 -25.52
CA ILE A 21 3.87 10.61 -26.65
C ILE A 21 4.12 11.90 -27.44
N ILE A 22 4.33 13.03 -26.75
CA ILE A 22 4.68 14.30 -27.39
C ILE A 22 5.99 14.17 -28.18
N TYR A 23 7.01 13.54 -27.59
CA TYR A 23 8.28 13.29 -28.27
C TYR A 23 8.11 12.45 -29.54
N GLY A 24 7.34 11.36 -29.49
CA GLY A 24 7.09 10.52 -30.68
C GLY A 24 6.36 11.27 -31.80
N ILE A 25 5.45 12.18 -31.45
CA ILE A 25 4.78 13.06 -32.42
C ILE A 25 5.77 14.08 -33.00
N MET A 26 6.65 14.64 -32.17
CA MET A 26 7.68 15.58 -32.63
C MET A 26 8.70 14.92 -33.55
N ASP A 27 9.14 13.69 -33.26
CA ASP A 27 10.07 12.92 -34.09
C ASP A 27 9.44 12.60 -35.47
N SER A 28 8.16 12.24 -35.48
CA SER A 28 7.40 11.91 -36.70
C SER A 28 6.84 13.12 -37.47
N ARG A 29 7.11 14.35 -37.03
CA ARG A 29 6.53 15.58 -37.62
C ARG A 29 6.76 15.69 -39.14
N GLY A 30 7.94 15.32 -39.62
CA GLY A 30 8.29 15.43 -41.03
C GLY A 30 7.51 14.43 -41.90
N TRP A 31 7.26 13.23 -41.37
CA TRP A 31 6.40 12.24 -42.00
C TRP A 31 4.95 12.70 -42.07
N ILE A 32 4.43 13.25 -40.95
CA ILE A 32 3.07 13.77 -40.85
C ILE A 32 2.84 14.88 -41.88
N MET A 33 3.79 15.83 -42.00
CA MET A 33 3.66 16.97 -42.92
C MET A 33 3.69 16.56 -44.40
N ARG A 34 4.49 15.56 -44.79
CA ARG A 34 4.67 15.18 -46.20
C ARG A 34 3.73 14.07 -46.70
N LYS A 35 3.45 13.06 -45.87
CA LYS A 35 2.64 11.88 -46.24
C LYS A 35 1.30 11.81 -45.50
N GLY A 36 1.06 12.71 -44.55
CA GLY A 36 -0.15 12.72 -43.73
C GLY A 36 -0.07 11.86 -42.48
N PHE A 37 -0.97 12.12 -41.54
CA PHE A 37 -0.98 11.48 -40.21
C PHE A 37 -1.16 9.96 -40.27
N LEU A 38 -2.11 9.46 -41.06
CA LEU A 38 -2.42 8.02 -41.13
C LEU A 38 -1.23 7.18 -41.60
N TRP A 39 -0.44 7.70 -42.53
CA TRP A 39 0.76 7.03 -43.01
C TRP A 39 1.84 6.94 -41.91
N SER A 40 2.00 8.01 -41.12
CA SER A 40 2.98 8.08 -40.02
C SER A 40 2.68 7.16 -38.83
N LEU A 41 1.47 6.60 -38.73
CA LEU A 41 1.12 5.67 -37.65
C LEU A 41 1.95 4.38 -37.70
N GLN A 42 2.30 3.91 -38.89
CA GLN A 42 3.08 2.67 -39.06
C GLN A 42 4.48 2.77 -38.42
N PRO A 43 5.33 3.76 -38.77
CA PRO A 43 6.64 3.89 -38.14
C PRO A 43 6.55 4.25 -36.65
N LEU A 44 5.51 4.97 -36.25
CA LEU A 44 5.27 5.33 -34.86
C LEU A 44 4.92 4.11 -33.98
N LEU A 45 4.01 3.24 -34.44
CA LEU A 45 3.68 1.99 -33.75
C LEU A 45 4.90 1.05 -33.65
N LEU A 46 5.69 0.95 -34.72
CA LEU A 46 6.95 0.20 -34.70
C LEU A 46 7.92 0.75 -33.66
N PHE A 47 8.09 2.07 -33.60
CA PHE A 47 8.93 2.73 -32.59
C PHE A 47 8.48 2.40 -31.15
N PHE A 48 7.18 2.55 -30.84
CA PHE A 48 6.65 2.19 -29.52
C PHE A 48 6.80 0.69 -29.20
N SER A 49 6.64 -0.18 -30.20
CA SER A 49 6.81 -1.63 -30.02
C SER A 49 8.27 -1.99 -29.73
N MET A 50 9.21 -1.40 -30.47
CA MET A 50 10.65 -1.63 -30.27
C MET A 50 11.12 -1.15 -28.90
N ILE A 51 10.69 0.04 -28.45
CA ILE A 51 11.03 0.50 -27.10
C ILE A 51 10.39 -0.40 -26.05
N GLY A 52 9.14 -0.82 -26.26
CA GLY A 52 8.43 -1.70 -25.35
C GLY A 52 9.17 -3.02 -25.16
N LEU A 53 9.69 -3.58 -26.25
CA LEU A 53 10.47 -4.81 -26.24
C LEU A 53 11.83 -4.62 -25.52
N LEU A 54 12.54 -3.52 -25.79
CA LEU A 54 13.78 -3.15 -25.09
C LEU A 54 13.56 -3.09 -23.57
N LEU A 55 12.53 -2.36 -23.14
CA LEU A 55 12.19 -2.20 -21.73
C LEU A 55 11.74 -3.52 -21.10
N PHE A 56 10.93 -4.30 -21.82
CA PHE A 56 10.49 -5.61 -21.37
C PHE A 56 11.66 -6.56 -21.15
N ALA A 57 12.58 -6.65 -22.13
CA ALA A 57 13.76 -7.49 -22.03
C ALA A 57 14.66 -7.07 -20.85
N ASN A 58 14.89 -5.76 -20.68
CA ASN A 58 15.67 -5.24 -19.55
C ASN A 58 15.03 -5.63 -18.20
N ILE A 59 13.75 -5.30 -18.01
CA ILE A 59 13.07 -5.44 -16.72
C ILE A 59 12.76 -6.91 -16.37
N ARG A 60 12.32 -7.72 -17.34
CA ARG A 60 11.85 -9.09 -17.08
C ARG A 60 12.91 -10.17 -17.23
N ILE A 61 13.95 -9.94 -18.03
CA ILE A 61 14.98 -10.94 -18.29
C ILE A 61 16.28 -10.50 -17.63
N LEU A 62 16.81 -9.35 -18.02
CA LEU A 62 18.16 -8.91 -17.66
C LEU A 62 18.31 -8.62 -16.16
N ILE A 63 17.39 -7.85 -15.57
CA ILE A 63 17.42 -7.50 -14.15
C ILE A 63 17.32 -8.75 -13.25
N PRO A 64 16.26 -9.59 -13.33
CA PRO A 64 16.12 -10.71 -12.40
C PRO A 64 17.15 -11.82 -12.64
N MET A 65 17.57 -12.04 -13.88
CA MET A 65 18.51 -13.13 -14.19
C MET A 65 19.96 -12.78 -13.83
N LEU A 66 20.37 -11.52 -13.99
CA LEU A 66 21.78 -11.11 -13.87
C LEU A 66 22.02 -10.14 -12.71
N LEU A 67 21.23 -9.07 -12.61
CA LEU A 67 21.44 -8.02 -11.61
C LEU A 67 21.08 -8.50 -10.20
N GLU A 68 19.95 -9.20 -10.04
CA GLU A 68 19.54 -9.75 -8.74
C GLU A 68 20.46 -10.89 -8.27
N LYS A 69 21.07 -11.63 -9.20
CA LYS A 69 22.10 -12.65 -8.90
C LYS A 69 23.49 -12.07 -8.70
N LYS A 70 23.63 -10.75 -8.58
CA LYS A 70 24.90 -9.99 -8.42
C LYS A 70 25.93 -10.21 -9.54
N ARG A 71 25.51 -10.69 -10.71
CA ARG A 71 26.36 -10.89 -11.89
C ARG A 71 26.44 -9.59 -12.72
N ILE A 72 27.03 -8.56 -12.14
CA ILE A 72 27.02 -7.18 -12.69
C ILE A 72 27.70 -7.11 -14.06
N PHE A 73 28.85 -7.78 -14.25
CA PHE A 73 29.57 -7.74 -15.52
C PHE A 73 28.74 -8.30 -16.69
N LEU A 74 28.10 -9.45 -16.49
CA LEU A 74 27.22 -10.06 -17.50
C LEU A 74 25.97 -9.21 -17.76
N TYR A 75 25.45 -8.52 -16.73
CA TYR A 75 24.37 -7.55 -16.91
C TYR A 75 24.79 -6.39 -17.81
N ILE A 76 25.96 -5.77 -17.56
CA ILE A 76 26.48 -4.67 -18.37
C ILE A 76 26.71 -5.13 -19.81
N ALA A 77 27.33 -6.29 -20.02
CA ALA A 77 27.55 -6.85 -21.35
C ALA A 77 26.23 -7.12 -22.10
N GLY A 78 25.25 -7.72 -21.42
CA GLY A 78 23.92 -7.96 -21.99
C GLY A 78 23.18 -6.66 -22.30
N LEU A 79 23.31 -5.65 -21.44
CA LEU A 79 22.65 -4.35 -21.61
C LEU A 79 23.23 -3.62 -22.82
N LEU A 80 24.55 -3.59 -22.96
CA LEU A 80 25.23 -3.02 -24.13
C LEU A 80 24.83 -3.77 -25.41
N GLY A 81 24.73 -5.10 -25.37
CA GLY A 81 24.30 -5.90 -26.50
C GLY A 81 22.87 -5.59 -26.96
N ILE A 82 21.92 -5.50 -26.03
CA ILE A 82 20.52 -5.17 -26.36
C ILE A 82 20.40 -3.70 -26.79
N LEU A 83 21.13 -2.77 -26.17
CA LEU A 83 21.18 -1.37 -26.58
C LEU A 83 21.70 -1.23 -28.02
N PHE A 84 22.81 -1.88 -28.33
CA PHE A 84 23.38 -1.88 -29.68
C PHE A 84 22.39 -2.45 -30.70
N LEU A 85 21.78 -3.60 -30.40
CA LEU A 85 20.78 -4.23 -31.27
C LEU A 85 19.57 -3.31 -31.51
N TYR A 86 19.05 -2.68 -30.45
CA TYR A 86 17.94 -1.73 -30.56
C TYR A 86 18.32 -0.53 -31.42
N THR A 87 19.46 0.12 -31.14
CA THR A 87 19.92 1.30 -31.88
C THR A 87 20.11 0.98 -33.35
N TRP A 88 20.72 -0.16 -33.67
CA TRP A 88 20.93 -0.61 -35.04
C TRP A 88 19.61 -0.83 -35.78
N LEU A 89 18.70 -1.62 -35.20
CA LEU A 89 17.40 -1.89 -35.80
C LEU A 89 16.55 -0.62 -35.94
N ARG A 90 16.60 0.29 -34.97
CA ARG A 90 15.86 1.54 -34.99
C ARG A 90 16.38 2.48 -36.07
N SER A 91 17.70 2.60 -36.22
CA SER A 91 18.30 3.42 -37.28
C SER A 91 18.01 2.88 -38.67
N LEU A 92 18.02 1.55 -38.86
CA LEU A 92 17.58 0.93 -40.12
C LEU A 92 16.11 1.22 -40.42
N ASN A 93 15.25 1.06 -39.41
CA ASN A 93 13.83 1.37 -39.53
C ASN A 93 13.61 2.84 -39.91
N GLN A 94 14.26 3.77 -39.23
CA GLN A 94 14.15 5.19 -39.49
C GLN A 94 14.64 5.57 -40.90
N GLN A 95 15.79 5.03 -41.32
CA GLN A 95 16.30 5.24 -42.67
C GLN A 95 15.31 4.75 -43.74
N TYR A 96 14.72 3.57 -43.54
CA TYR A 96 13.75 3.01 -44.47
C TYR A 96 12.51 3.90 -44.65
N TRP A 97 12.00 4.48 -43.56
CA TRP A 97 10.85 5.37 -43.62
C TRP A 97 11.22 6.75 -44.18
N ASP A 98 12.36 7.30 -43.79
CA ASP A 98 12.84 8.59 -44.30
C ASP A 98 13.10 8.54 -45.80
N ALA A 99 13.67 7.46 -46.32
CA ALA A 99 13.88 7.27 -47.76
C ALA A 99 12.58 7.29 -48.59
N GLN A 100 11.44 6.91 -48.01
CA GLN A 100 10.13 7.00 -48.68
C GLN A 100 9.54 8.40 -48.69
N VAL A 101 9.97 9.26 -47.77
CA VAL A 101 9.46 10.62 -47.57
C VAL A 101 10.36 11.67 -48.24
N TRP A 102 11.67 11.44 -48.21
CA TRP A 102 12.72 12.25 -48.83
C TRP A 102 13.60 11.37 -49.75
N PRO A 103 13.06 10.93 -50.90
CA PRO A 103 13.81 10.07 -51.83
C PRO A 103 15.00 10.79 -52.49
N ASP A 104 14.94 12.13 -52.60
CA ASP A 104 15.96 12.93 -53.27
C ASP A 104 17.21 13.17 -52.41
N GLU A 105 17.08 13.02 -51.09
CA GLU A 105 18.15 13.24 -50.11
C GLU A 105 18.17 12.11 -49.08
N PRO A 106 18.48 10.86 -49.49
CA PRO A 106 18.48 9.73 -48.58
C PRO A 106 19.61 9.88 -47.56
N MET A 107 19.24 10.03 -46.29
CA MET A 107 20.19 10.07 -45.20
C MET A 107 20.82 8.68 -44.97
N THR A 108 22.07 8.66 -44.52
CA THR A 108 22.77 7.43 -44.13
C THR A 108 22.39 6.99 -42.72
N ILE A 109 22.55 5.70 -42.42
CA ILE A 109 22.28 5.11 -41.09
C ILE A 109 23.04 5.86 -39.98
N ASP A 110 24.28 6.28 -40.25
CA ASP A 110 25.15 6.95 -39.29
C ASP A 110 24.55 8.24 -38.75
N SER A 111 23.76 8.93 -39.58
CA SER A 111 23.05 10.15 -39.20
C SER A 111 22.05 9.93 -38.06
N TYR A 112 21.54 8.71 -37.91
CA TYR A 112 20.54 8.34 -36.91
C TYR A 112 21.11 7.61 -35.70
N LEU A 113 22.26 6.94 -35.84
CA LEU A 113 22.85 6.12 -34.77
C LEU A 113 23.05 6.91 -33.47
N HIS A 114 23.60 8.11 -33.55
CA HIS A 114 23.89 8.91 -32.36
C HIS A 114 22.61 9.28 -31.60
N TRP A 115 21.59 9.78 -32.30
CA TRP A 115 20.33 10.19 -31.70
C TRP A 115 19.55 8.99 -31.14
N ASN A 116 19.48 7.89 -31.89
CA ASN A 116 18.80 6.68 -31.45
C ASN A 116 19.50 6.01 -30.27
N PHE A 117 20.83 6.09 -30.20
CA PHE A 117 21.59 5.62 -29.04
C PHE A 117 21.27 6.44 -27.79
N LEU A 118 21.30 7.77 -27.87
CA LEU A 118 20.96 8.64 -26.75
C LEU A 118 19.52 8.42 -26.27
N ASN A 119 18.59 8.26 -27.21
CA ASN A 119 17.20 7.94 -26.93
C ASN A 119 17.06 6.60 -26.18
N ALA A 120 17.67 5.53 -26.70
CA ALA A 120 17.68 4.21 -26.08
C ALA A 120 18.27 4.23 -24.66
N LEU A 121 19.40 4.93 -24.49
CA LEU A 121 20.08 5.08 -23.21
C LEU A 121 19.17 5.78 -22.20
N TRP A 122 18.51 6.87 -22.61
CA TRP A 122 17.58 7.60 -21.76
C TRP A 122 16.42 6.71 -21.28
N PHE A 123 15.82 5.92 -22.17
CA PHE A 123 14.75 4.98 -21.81
C PHE A 123 15.21 3.91 -20.84
N VAL A 124 16.37 3.32 -21.10
CA VAL A 124 16.93 2.29 -20.21
C VAL A 124 17.20 2.87 -18.83
N VAL A 125 17.84 4.03 -18.73
CA VAL A 125 18.12 4.71 -17.45
C VAL A 125 16.82 5.00 -16.71
N MET A 126 15.83 5.60 -17.37
CA MET A 126 14.53 5.91 -16.76
C MET A 126 13.79 4.64 -16.31
N SER A 127 13.88 3.55 -17.08
CA SER A 127 13.26 2.28 -16.73
C SER A 127 13.88 1.64 -15.49
N ILE A 128 15.21 1.71 -15.36
CA ILE A 128 15.94 1.20 -14.20
C ILE A 128 15.57 2.02 -12.97
N LEU A 129 15.58 3.36 -13.09
CA LEU A 129 15.18 4.27 -12.01
C LEU A 129 13.75 3.99 -11.54
N LEU A 130 12.79 3.88 -12.46
CA LEU A 130 11.40 3.60 -12.14
C LEU A 130 11.24 2.22 -11.49
N PHE A 131 11.89 1.19 -12.02
CA PHE A 131 11.85 -0.16 -11.48
C PHE A 131 12.35 -0.20 -10.03
N TYR A 132 13.51 0.42 -9.76
CA TYR A 132 14.08 0.46 -8.41
C TYR A 132 13.28 1.35 -7.46
N ALA A 133 12.72 2.47 -7.94
CA ALA A 133 11.84 3.31 -7.13
C ALA A 133 10.59 2.53 -6.66
N LEU A 134 9.95 1.78 -7.57
CA LEU A 134 8.80 0.94 -7.25
C LEU A 134 9.18 -0.21 -6.31
N LYS A 135 10.30 -0.88 -6.57
CA LYS A 135 10.81 -1.97 -5.72
C LYS A 135 11.15 -1.48 -4.31
N TRP A 136 11.81 -0.32 -4.20
CA TRP A 136 12.13 0.32 -2.93
C TRP A 136 10.87 0.68 -2.14
N HIS A 137 9.88 1.27 -2.82
CA HIS A 137 8.60 1.58 -2.18
C HIS A 137 7.92 0.30 -1.64
N GLN A 138 7.88 -0.77 -2.43
CA GLN A 138 7.30 -2.05 -2.00
C GLN A 138 8.06 -2.65 -0.80
N GLN A 139 9.40 -2.67 -0.84
CA GLN A 139 10.22 -3.14 0.26
C GLN A 139 9.98 -2.33 1.54
N ARG A 140 9.87 -1.01 1.44
CA ARG A 140 9.57 -0.14 2.59
C ARG A 140 8.22 -0.46 3.23
N GLN A 141 7.21 -0.78 2.43
CA GLN A 141 5.90 -1.19 2.96
C GLN A 141 5.97 -2.56 3.64
N GLN A 142 6.71 -3.51 3.08
CA GLN A 142 6.92 -4.82 3.71
C GLN A 142 7.63 -4.67 5.07
N VAL A 143 8.69 -3.86 5.15
CA VAL A 143 9.40 -3.59 6.41
C VAL A 143 8.47 -2.96 7.44
N LYS A 144 7.63 -1.99 7.06
CA LYS A 144 6.64 -1.40 7.96
C LYS A 144 5.64 -2.43 8.49
N ASN A 145 5.13 -3.30 7.63
CA ASN A 145 4.18 -4.34 8.06
C ASN A 145 4.85 -5.32 9.03
N VAL A 146 6.10 -5.72 8.78
CA VAL A 146 6.88 -6.56 9.70
C VAL A 146 7.07 -5.86 11.05
N GLN A 147 7.38 -4.57 11.07
CA GLN A 147 7.52 -3.80 12.31
C GLN A 147 6.20 -3.72 13.11
N ILE A 148 5.07 -3.50 12.42
CA ILE A 148 3.74 -3.50 13.06
C ILE A 148 3.44 -4.85 13.69
N HIS A 149 3.65 -5.95 12.96
CA HIS A 149 3.44 -7.29 13.49
C HIS A 149 4.38 -7.61 14.66
N GLN A 150 5.62 -7.15 14.61
CA GLN A 150 6.57 -7.31 15.71
C GLN A 150 6.09 -6.57 16.97
N LEU A 151 5.67 -5.30 16.84
CA LEU A 151 5.11 -4.52 17.94
C LEU A 151 3.86 -5.17 18.54
N GLN A 152 2.95 -5.67 17.69
CA GLN A 152 1.76 -6.39 18.15
C GLN A 152 2.13 -7.67 18.94
N THR A 153 3.15 -8.39 18.47
CA THR A 153 3.62 -9.61 19.15
C THR A 153 4.28 -9.27 20.49
N GLU A 154 5.09 -8.21 20.53
CA GLU A 154 5.73 -7.73 21.76
C GLU A 154 4.70 -7.26 22.79
N LEU A 155 3.67 -6.52 22.36
CA LEU A 155 2.55 -6.13 23.22
C LEU A 155 1.80 -7.35 23.77
N LYS A 156 1.50 -8.34 22.94
CA LYS A 156 0.87 -9.59 23.39
C LYS A 156 1.74 -10.34 24.40
N TYR A 157 3.05 -10.40 24.15
CA TYR A 157 4.00 -11.02 25.07
C TYR A 157 4.08 -10.28 26.42
N LEU A 158 4.19 -8.96 26.40
CA LEU A 158 4.20 -8.12 27.62
C LEU A 158 2.90 -8.28 28.41
N ARG A 159 1.75 -8.33 27.75
CA ARG A 159 0.45 -8.60 28.41
C ARG A 159 0.41 -9.99 29.01
N ALA A 160 0.92 -11.01 28.32
CA ALA A 160 0.97 -12.37 28.83
C ALA A 160 1.91 -12.54 30.06
N GLN A 161 2.85 -11.61 30.29
CA GLN A 161 3.64 -11.59 31.53
C GLN A 161 2.82 -11.22 32.77
N ILE A 162 1.68 -10.53 32.60
CA ILE A 162 0.75 -10.30 33.71
C ILE A 162 0.06 -11.63 34.01
N ASN A 163 0.42 -12.28 35.11
CA ASN A 163 -0.27 -13.49 35.57
C ASN A 163 -1.58 -13.10 36.26
N PRO A 164 -2.76 -13.28 35.63
CA PRO A 164 -4.00 -12.81 36.23
C PRO A 164 -4.33 -13.60 37.49
N HIS A 165 -3.99 -14.90 37.54
CA HIS A 165 -4.18 -15.74 38.71
C HIS A 165 -3.40 -15.21 39.92
N PHE A 166 -2.17 -14.73 39.72
CA PHE A 166 -1.41 -14.08 40.79
C PHE A 166 -2.12 -12.83 41.33
N LEU A 167 -2.67 -12.00 40.43
CA LEU A 167 -3.42 -10.80 40.82
C LEU A 167 -4.71 -11.15 41.60
N PHE A 168 -5.50 -12.11 41.10
CA PHE A 168 -6.72 -12.56 41.81
C PHE A 168 -6.42 -13.21 43.15
N ASN A 169 -5.29 -13.95 43.27
CA ASN A 169 -4.86 -14.49 44.55
C ASN A 169 -4.54 -13.38 45.57
N GLY A 170 -3.87 -12.32 45.11
CA GLY A 170 -3.64 -11.12 45.92
C GLY A 170 -4.95 -10.47 46.36
N LEU A 171 -5.87 -10.25 45.43
CA LEU A 171 -7.19 -9.68 45.72
C LEU A 171 -7.99 -10.54 46.72
N ASN A 172 -8.00 -11.86 46.56
CA ASN A 172 -8.68 -12.77 47.48
C ASN A 172 -8.06 -12.75 48.89
N THR A 173 -6.74 -12.62 48.98
CA THR A 173 -6.05 -12.48 50.28
C THR A 173 -6.40 -11.17 50.96
N ILE A 174 -6.46 -10.06 50.20
CA ILE A 174 -6.92 -8.77 50.72
C ILE A 174 -8.39 -8.87 51.15
N TYR A 175 -9.26 -9.48 50.34
CA TYR A 175 -10.68 -9.67 50.66
C TYR A 175 -10.88 -10.42 51.99
N GLY A 176 -10.09 -11.48 52.22
CA GLY A 176 -10.09 -12.23 53.47
C GLY A 176 -9.57 -11.44 54.68
N SER A 177 -8.72 -10.43 54.43
CA SER A 177 -8.11 -9.58 55.46
C SER A 177 -8.97 -8.37 55.85
N ILE A 178 -9.97 -8.01 55.04
CA ILE A 178 -10.92 -6.94 55.38
C ILE A 178 -11.86 -7.43 56.51
N ASP A 179 -12.21 -6.57 57.46
CA ASP A 179 -13.19 -6.87 58.51
C ASP A 179 -14.53 -7.36 57.89
N ARG A 180 -15.16 -8.38 58.49
CA ARG A 180 -16.46 -8.90 58.03
C ARG A 180 -17.57 -7.85 58.14
N ASN A 181 -17.44 -6.91 59.07
CA ASN A 181 -18.41 -5.83 59.26
C ASN A 181 -18.25 -4.71 58.24
N ASN A 182 -17.08 -4.60 57.59
CA ASN A 182 -16.84 -3.60 56.54
C ASN A 182 -17.27 -4.13 55.16
N GLN A 183 -18.59 -4.23 54.97
CA GLN A 183 -19.18 -4.69 53.72
C GLN A 183 -18.90 -3.74 52.54
N GLU A 184 -18.77 -2.44 52.81
CA GLU A 184 -18.45 -1.43 51.81
C GLU A 184 -17.08 -1.69 51.16
N ALA A 185 -16.01 -1.83 51.96
CA ALA A 185 -14.67 -2.11 51.45
C ALA A 185 -14.59 -3.46 50.70
N ARG A 186 -15.32 -4.48 51.18
CA ARG A 186 -15.43 -5.78 50.49
C ARG A 186 -16.10 -5.64 49.11
N ASN A 187 -17.17 -4.86 49.02
CA ASN A 187 -17.89 -4.63 47.76
C ASN A 187 -17.05 -3.83 46.76
N ILE A 188 -16.31 -2.81 47.21
CA ILE A 188 -15.39 -2.03 46.36
C ILE A 188 -14.30 -2.93 45.79
N LEU A 189 -13.73 -3.82 46.61
CA LEU A 189 -12.68 -4.74 46.15
C LEU A 189 -13.21 -5.76 45.12
N LEU A 190 -14.44 -6.25 45.29
CA LEU A 190 -15.09 -7.12 44.31
C LEU A 190 -15.35 -6.39 42.98
N GLN A 191 -15.89 -5.17 43.03
CA GLN A 191 -16.08 -4.34 41.84
C GLN A 191 -14.75 -4.07 41.11
N PHE A 192 -13.68 -3.80 41.86
CA PHE A 192 -12.34 -3.64 41.29
C PHE A 192 -11.82 -4.93 40.64
N ALA A 193 -12.03 -6.09 41.28
CA ALA A 193 -11.66 -7.38 40.74
C ALA A 193 -12.40 -7.68 39.42
N ASP A 194 -13.68 -7.35 39.34
CA ASP A 194 -14.49 -7.53 38.12
C ASP A 194 -14.02 -6.61 36.98
N LEU A 195 -13.69 -5.35 37.28
CA LEU A 195 -13.11 -4.41 36.30
C LEU A 195 -11.76 -4.90 35.76
N LEU A 196 -10.91 -5.43 36.65
CA LEU A 196 -9.62 -5.99 36.29
C LEU A 196 -9.79 -7.24 35.41
N ARG A 197 -10.75 -8.11 35.73
CA ARG A 197 -11.06 -9.31 34.94
C ARG A 197 -11.47 -8.95 33.53
N TYR A 198 -12.37 -7.99 33.37
CA TYR A 198 -12.83 -7.53 32.07
C TYR A 198 -11.66 -6.97 31.23
N ASN A 199 -10.79 -6.13 31.80
CA ASN A 199 -9.63 -5.58 31.09
C ASN A 199 -8.61 -6.63 30.66
N LEU A 200 -8.41 -7.69 31.45
CA LEU A 200 -7.39 -8.71 31.17
C LEU A 200 -7.85 -9.80 30.20
N TYR A 201 -9.16 -10.07 30.13
CA TYR A 201 -9.69 -11.21 29.36
C TYR A 201 -10.69 -10.84 28.26
N GLU A 202 -11.49 -9.79 28.47
CA GLU A 202 -12.63 -9.48 27.61
C GLU A 202 -12.36 -8.27 26.70
N ALA A 203 -11.40 -7.40 27.04
CA ALA A 203 -11.05 -6.22 26.24
C ALA A 203 -10.12 -6.50 25.03
N ASP A 204 -9.65 -7.72 24.83
CA ASP A 204 -8.69 -8.09 23.77
C ASP A 204 -9.29 -8.93 22.62
N VAL A 205 -10.62 -9.00 22.56
CA VAL A 205 -11.37 -9.58 21.44
C VAL A 205 -11.89 -8.48 20.51
N ASP A 206 -11.98 -8.78 19.21
CA ASP A 206 -12.40 -7.81 18.19
C ASP A 206 -13.85 -7.31 18.40
N TRP A 207 -14.67 -8.06 19.13
CA TRP A 207 -16.07 -7.76 19.43
C TRP A 207 -16.44 -8.22 20.84
N VAL A 208 -17.18 -7.38 21.57
CA VAL A 208 -17.69 -7.65 22.93
C VAL A 208 -19.19 -7.37 22.96
N ASP A 209 -19.95 -8.17 23.71
CA ASP A 209 -21.38 -7.95 23.90
C ASP A 209 -21.63 -6.60 24.60
N LEU A 210 -22.54 -5.79 24.04
CA LEU A 210 -22.94 -4.49 24.59
C LEU A 210 -23.39 -4.57 26.05
N GLU A 211 -24.02 -5.68 26.46
CA GLU A 211 -24.40 -5.91 27.85
C GLU A 211 -23.20 -5.99 28.80
N LYS A 212 -22.12 -6.64 28.38
CA LYS A 212 -20.88 -6.77 29.17
C LYS A 212 -20.18 -5.43 29.26
N GLU A 213 -20.12 -4.67 28.16
CA GLU A 213 -19.60 -3.31 28.12
C GLU A 213 -20.39 -2.39 29.08
N ALA A 214 -21.73 -2.46 29.03
CA ALA A 214 -22.61 -1.68 29.90
C ALA A 214 -22.45 -2.06 31.38
N ALA A 215 -22.31 -3.36 31.69
CA ALA A 215 -22.03 -3.84 33.05
C ALA A 215 -20.67 -3.35 33.56
N TYR A 216 -19.64 -3.39 32.71
CA TYR A 216 -18.33 -2.86 33.01
C TYR A 216 -18.38 -1.35 33.34
N LEU A 217 -19.08 -0.55 32.51
CA LEU A 217 -19.25 0.89 32.74
C LEU A 217 -19.99 1.19 34.04
N ARG A 218 -21.04 0.42 34.38
CA ARG A 218 -21.74 0.54 35.67
C ARG A 218 -20.82 0.31 36.85
N ASN A 219 -20.02 -0.76 36.80
CA ASN A 219 -19.05 -1.08 37.84
C ASN A 219 -17.95 -0.01 37.95
N TYR A 220 -17.50 0.53 36.83
CA TYR A 220 -16.50 1.59 36.79
C TYR A 220 -17.02 2.88 37.44
N ILE A 221 -18.25 3.29 37.12
CA ILE A 221 -18.88 4.47 37.71
C ILE A 221 -19.13 4.27 39.20
N ALA A 222 -19.58 3.09 39.63
CA ALA A 222 -19.74 2.77 41.05
C ALA A 222 -18.42 2.92 41.82
N LEU A 223 -17.32 2.43 41.26
CA LEU A 223 -15.98 2.58 41.85
C LEU A 223 -15.52 4.04 41.92
N GLN A 224 -15.75 4.82 40.86
CA GLN A 224 -15.40 6.25 40.86
C GLN A 224 -16.24 7.06 41.86
N ARG A 225 -17.54 6.74 41.99
CA ARG A 225 -18.41 7.35 43.01
C ARG A 225 -17.93 7.05 44.43
N ALA A 226 -17.51 5.82 44.71
CA ALA A 226 -16.96 5.45 46.01
C ALA A 226 -15.63 6.17 46.35
N ARG A 227 -14.89 6.62 45.33
CA ARG A 227 -13.61 7.33 45.48
C ARG A 227 -13.76 8.85 45.54
N SER A 228 -14.87 9.40 45.07
CA SER A 228 -15.11 10.85 44.99
C SER A 228 -15.96 11.34 46.16
N ASP A 229 -15.64 12.52 46.68
CA ASP A 229 -16.48 13.20 47.66
C ASP A 229 -17.87 13.52 47.08
N SER A 230 -18.83 13.80 47.98
CA SER A 230 -20.30 13.86 47.79
C SER A 230 -20.86 14.79 46.69
N ASN A 231 -20.01 15.42 45.86
CA ASN A 231 -20.40 16.40 44.84
C ASN A 231 -20.34 15.84 43.40
N LEU A 232 -20.04 14.56 43.19
CA LEU A 232 -19.96 13.98 41.84
C LEU A 232 -21.28 13.33 41.40
N LEU A 233 -22.03 14.03 40.55
CA LEU A 233 -23.23 13.51 39.88
C LEU A 233 -22.83 12.91 38.53
N ILE A 234 -22.98 11.60 38.40
CA ILE A 234 -22.81 10.88 37.13
C ILE A 234 -24.14 10.18 36.85
N GLU A 235 -24.72 10.38 35.68
CA GLU A 235 -25.92 9.67 35.25
C GLU A 235 -25.56 8.80 34.04
N LEU A 236 -25.88 7.51 34.10
CA LEU A 236 -25.62 6.55 33.03
C LEU A 236 -26.97 5.97 32.60
N GLU A 237 -27.37 6.30 31.38
CA GLU A 237 -28.54 5.71 30.73
C GLU A 237 -28.06 4.73 29.66
N THR A 238 -28.51 3.48 29.72
CA THR A 238 -28.14 2.44 28.76
C THR A 238 -29.40 1.80 28.18
N THR A 239 -29.65 2.03 26.91
CA THR A 239 -30.71 1.37 26.12
C THR A 239 -30.02 0.43 25.13
N ILE A 240 -30.20 -0.87 25.29
CA ILE A 240 -29.66 -1.89 24.39
C ILE A 240 -30.86 -2.42 23.60
N THR A 241 -30.84 -2.20 22.28
CA THR A 241 -31.89 -2.67 21.36
C THR A 241 -31.34 -3.84 20.58
N ASP A 242 -32.01 -4.99 20.66
CA ASP A 242 -31.67 -6.15 19.85
C ASP A 242 -32.02 -5.90 18.38
N ALA A 243 -31.16 -6.34 17.46
CA ALA A 243 -31.33 -6.12 16.02
C ALA A 243 -32.59 -6.77 15.43
N GLU A 244 -33.29 -7.65 16.16
CA GLU A 244 -34.57 -8.24 15.75
C GLU A 244 -35.75 -7.26 15.85
N GLU A 245 -35.66 -6.19 16.64
CA GLU A 245 -36.80 -5.27 16.87
C GLU A 245 -36.85 -4.09 15.87
N ILE A 246 -35.79 -3.86 15.10
CA ILE A 246 -35.70 -2.73 14.15
C ILE A 246 -36.51 -3.02 12.86
N VAL A 247 -36.90 -4.27 12.60
CA VAL A 247 -37.69 -4.62 11.40
C VAL A 247 -39.18 -4.31 11.57
N ASP A 248 -39.71 -4.25 12.79
CA ASP A 248 -41.16 -4.12 13.01
C ASP A 248 -41.65 -2.66 13.15
N SER A 249 -40.75 -1.70 13.39
CA SER A 249 -41.11 -0.27 13.49
C SER A 249 -41.14 0.48 12.15
N GLY A 250 -41.02 -0.23 11.02
CA GLY A 250 -40.97 0.35 9.66
C GLY A 250 -42.31 0.40 8.91
N GLN A 251 -43.41 -0.09 9.47
CA GLN A 251 -44.74 -0.04 8.82
C GLN A 251 -45.66 0.96 9.52
N LEU A 252 -45.72 2.18 8.99
CA LEU A 252 -46.72 3.26 9.14
C LEU A 252 -46.07 4.45 8.42
N THR A 253 -46.46 4.97 7.27
CA THR A 253 -47.79 5.21 6.70
C THR A 253 -47.58 5.52 5.20
N ASP A 254 -48.16 4.73 4.30
CA ASP A 254 -48.49 5.19 2.95
C ASP A 254 -50.02 5.27 2.91
N ASP A 255 -50.53 6.45 3.24
CA ASP A 255 -51.95 6.78 3.18
C ASP A 255 -52.08 8.06 2.34
N ARG A 256 -52.53 7.85 1.10
CA ARG A 256 -53.03 8.80 0.08
C ARG A 256 -52.07 9.50 -0.88
#